data_AF-A0AAV7Q467-F1
#
_entry.id   AF-A0AAV7Q467-F1
#
_cell.length_a   1.000
_cell.length_b   1.000
_cell.length_c   1.000
_cell.angle_alpha   90.00
_cell.angle_beta   90.00
_cell.angle_gamma   90.00
#
_symmetry.space_group_name_H-M   'P 1'
#
loop_
_entity.id
_entity.type
_entity.pdbx_description
1 polymer ?
#
loop_
_entity_poly.entity_id
_entity_poly.type
_entity_poly.pdbx_seq_one_letter_code
_entity_poly.pdbx_strand_id
1 'polypeptide(L)'
;LLSESQSTAAHLVSSVSDVLDSVNKDRGVTRPRLKADLQRAPVKGVRPRGCANGSSRPRDCHDIYASGHQEDGIYSVYPTHSPAGFQVFCDMRTNGGGW
;
A
#
# COMPACT_ATOMS: atom_id res chain seq x y z
N LEU A 1 -0.51 -51.07 -33.38
CA LEU A 1 -1.82 -50.44 -33.60
C LEU A 1 -2.39 -50.09 -32.23
N LEU A 2 -1.97 -48.96 -31.65
CA LEU A 2 -2.49 -48.52 -30.36
C LEU A 2 -3.95 -48.11 -30.57
N SER A 3 -4.85 -48.80 -29.87
CA SER A 3 -6.30 -48.64 -29.95
C SER A 3 -6.66 -47.15 -29.85
N GLU A 4 -7.63 -46.70 -30.65
CA GLU A 4 -8.17 -45.32 -30.60
C GLU A 4 -8.63 -44.91 -29.18
N SER A 5 -8.88 -45.89 -28.31
CA SER A 5 -9.12 -45.69 -26.88
C SER A 5 -7.91 -45.13 -26.12
N GLN A 6 -6.68 -45.52 -26.48
CA GLN A 6 -5.45 -45.05 -25.83
C GLN A 6 -5.09 -43.62 -26.24
N SER A 7 -5.33 -43.25 -27.51
CA SER A 7 -5.17 -41.85 -27.94
C SER A 7 -6.22 -40.96 -27.27
N THR A 8 -7.47 -41.41 -27.21
CA THR A 8 -8.56 -40.67 -26.54
C THR A 8 -8.28 -40.49 -25.05
N ALA A 9 -7.82 -41.55 -24.36
CA ALA A 9 -7.41 -41.45 -22.96
C ALA A 9 -6.25 -40.47 -22.78
N ALA A 10 -5.23 -40.48 -23.65
CA ALA A 10 -4.12 -39.54 -23.58
C ALA A 10 -4.54 -38.09 -23.82
N HIS A 11 -5.45 -37.83 -24.77
CA HIS A 11 -6.00 -36.50 -25.03
C HIS A 11 -6.84 -35.98 -23.87
N LEU A 12 -7.63 -36.85 -23.23
CA LEU A 12 -8.38 -36.50 -22.04
C LEU A 12 -7.44 -36.19 -20.88
N VAL A 13 -6.42 -37.02 -20.63
CA VAL A 13 -5.42 -36.81 -19.57
C VAL A 13 -4.67 -35.50 -19.77
N SER A 14 -4.23 -35.18 -20.99
CA SER A 14 -3.64 -33.87 -21.31
C SER A 14 -4.60 -32.73 -20.99
N SER A 15 -5.86 -32.86 -21.42
CA SER A 15 -6.88 -31.82 -21.21
C SER A 15 -7.20 -31.58 -19.73
N VAL A 16 -7.27 -32.62 -18.89
CA VAL A 16 -7.46 -32.44 -17.44
C VAL A 16 -6.20 -31.95 -16.74
N SER A 17 -5.00 -32.29 -17.23
CA SER A 17 -3.74 -31.70 -16.73
C SER A 17 -3.72 -30.18 -16.93
N ASP A 18 -4.04 -29.70 -18.14
CA ASP A 18 -4.07 -28.27 -18.45
C ASP A 18 -5.07 -27.48 -17.56
N VAL A 19 -6.22 -28.10 -17.23
CA VAL A 19 -7.23 -27.52 -16.33
C VAL A 19 -6.75 -27.52 -14.88
N LEU A 20 -6.11 -28.58 -14.42
CA LEU A 20 -5.60 -28.69 -13.05
C LEU A 20 -4.43 -27.72 -12.80
N ASP A 21 -3.54 -27.54 -13.78
CA ASP A 21 -2.48 -26.52 -13.75
C ASP A 21 -3.06 -25.11 -13.63
N SER A 22 -4.18 -24.84 -14.29
CA SER A 22 -4.88 -23.55 -14.20
C SER A 22 -5.49 -23.31 -12.82
N VAL A 23 -6.03 -24.34 -12.15
CA VAL A 23 -6.59 -24.23 -10.79
C VAL A 23 -5.49 -24.07 -9.73
N ASN A 24 -4.35 -24.73 -9.90
CA ASN A 24 -3.25 -24.64 -8.93
C ASN A 24 -2.51 -23.29 -9.04
N LYS A 25 -2.49 -22.69 -10.24
CA LYS A 25 -1.95 -21.34 -10.50
C LYS A 25 -2.79 -20.21 -9.89
N ASP A 26 -4.04 -20.47 -9.51
CA ASP A 26 -4.89 -19.50 -8.80
C ASP A 26 -4.59 -19.46 -7.29
N ARG A 27 -3.93 -20.49 -6.75
CA ARG A 27 -3.54 -20.55 -5.32
C ARG A 27 -2.15 -19.95 -5.05
N GLY A 28 -1.49 -19.40 -6.08
CA GLY A 28 -0.19 -18.76 -5.99
C GLY A 28 -0.12 -17.43 -6.76
N VAL A 29 -0.49 -16.34 -6.08
CA VAL A 29 -0.01 -14.96 -6.31
C VAL A 29 0.10 -14.52 -7.79
N THR A 30 -0.99 -14.02 -8.39
CA THR A 30 -0.98 -12.79 -9.22
C THR A 30 -2.41 -12.31 -9.47
N ARG A 31 -2.85 -11.29 -8.73
CA ARG A 31 -4.02 -10.47 -9.13
C ARG A 31 -3.63 -9.71 -10.40
N PRO A 32 -4.37 -9.81 -11.52
CA PRO A 32 -4.22 -8.82 -12.58
C PRO A 32 -4.63 -7.47 -11.97
N ARG A 33 -3.68 -6.54 -11.87
CA ARG A 33 -3.92 -5.16 -11.44
C ARG A 33 -4.83 -4.47 -12.46
N LEU A 34 -6.14 -4.65 -12.31
CA LEU A 34 -7.10 -3.66 -12.77
C LEU A 34 -6.78 -2.37 -12.01
N LYS A 35 -6.49 -1.30 -12.75
CA LYS A 35 -6.31 0.03 -12.18
C LYS A 35 -7.59 0.37 -11.40
N ALA A 36 -7.40 0.89 -10.18
CA ALA A 36 -8.40 1.42 -9.24
C ALA A 36 -8.97 0.45 -8.18
N ASP A 37 -8.10 -0.20 -7.41
CA ASP A 37 -8.42 -0.55 -6.02
C ASP A 37 -7.69 0.46 -5.10
N LEU A 38 -8.41 1.46 -4.57
CA LEU A 38 -7.96 2.28 -3.43
C LEU A 38 -8.01 1.44 -2.14
N GLN A 39 -7.36 0.27 -2.13
CA GLN A 39 -7.13 -0.47 -0.90
C GLN A 39 -6.05 0.29 -0.13
N ARG A 40 -6.42 0.80 1.06
CA ARG A 40 -5.56 1.52 1.99
C ARG A 40 -4.25 0.75 2.15
N ALA A 41 -3.15 1.37 1.70
CA ALA A 41 -1.84 0.73 1.71
C ALA A 41 -1.46 0.30 3.15
N PRO A 42 -0.70 -0.80 3.31
CA PRO A 42 -0.13 -1.14 4.62
C PRO A 42 0.70 0.04 5.11
N VAL A 43 0.37 0.57 6.29
CA VAL A 43 1.03 1.72 6.94
C VAL A 43 2.49 1.43 7.39
N LYS A 44 3.15 0.43 6.79
CA LYS A 44 4.55 0.07 7.02
C LYS A 44 5.40 0.18 5.74
N GLY A 45 4.98 1.00 4.79
CA GLY A 45 5.89 1.52 3.77
C GLY A 45 6.70 2.66 4.37
N VAL A 46 8.02 2.53 4.42
CA VAL A 46 8.92 3.66 4.64
C VAL A 46 8.56 4.70 3.58
N ARG A 47 7.81 5.74 3.96
CA ARG A 47 7.71 6.96 3.15
C ARG A 47 9.16 7.34 2.82
N PRO A 48 9.53 7.69 1.57
CA PRO A 48 10.85 8.22 1.30
C PRO A 48 11.04 9.33 2.31
N ARG A 49 12.01 9.18 3.22
CA ARG A 49 12.34 10.25 4.16
C ARG A 49 12.77 11.40 3.27
N GLY A 50 11.85 12.33 3.00
CA GLY A 50 12.19 13.63 2.44
C GLY A 50 13.37 14.11 3.28
N CYS A 51 14.46 14.43 2.60
CA CYS A 51 15.82 14.53 3.14
C CYS A 51 15.83 14.86 4.63
N ALA A 52 16.29 13.92 5.45
CA ALA A 52 16.45 14.10 6.88
C ALA A 52 17.62 15.06 7.14
N ASN A 53 17.42 16.33 6.85
CA ASN A 53 18.25 17.39 7.38
C ASN A 53 17.59 17.80 8.69
N GLY A 54 18.21 17.36 9.80
CA GLY A 54 17.82 17.74 11.15
C GLY A 54 17.60 19.25 11.21
N SER A 55 16.46 19.63 11.80
CA SER A 55 15.87 20.97 11.90
C SER A 55 15.14 21.53 10.66
N SER A 56 14.52 20.70 9.82
CA SER A 56 13.46 21.18 8.92
C SER A 56 12.18 21.43 9.70
N ARG A 57 11.60 22.63 9.57
CA ARG A 57 10.30 22.99 10.16
C ARG A 57 9.21 21.96 9.82
N PRO A 58 8.23 21.68 10.70
CA PRO A 58 7.24 20.64 10.48
C PRO A 58 6.40 20.95 9.24
N ARG A 59 6.17 19.96 8.36
CA ARG A 59 5.39 20.17 7.14
C ARG A 59 3.89 20.03 7.35
N ASP A 60 3.49 19.25 8.35
CA ASP A 60 2.11 18.93 8.71
C ASP A 60 1.99 18.59 10.21
N CYS A 61 0.77 18.34 10.68
CA CYS A 61 0.50 17.96 12.08
C CYS A 61 1.14 16.62 12.48
N HIS A 62 1.40 15.73 11.51
CA HIS A 62 2.05 14.45 11.78
C HIS A 62 3.53 14.64 12.14
N ASP A 63 4.25 15.51 11.43
CA ASP A 63 5.63 15.86 11.77
C ASP A 63 5.73 16.47 13.19
N ILE A 64 4.72 17.25 13.60
CA ILE A 64 4.63 17.85 14.95
C ILE A 64 4.34 16.80 16.02
N TYR A 65 3.41 15.89 15.74
CA TYR A 65 3.10 14.79 16.64
C TYR A 65 4.31 13.88 16.84
N ALA A 66 5.00 13.55 15.74
CA ALA A 66 6.20 12.72 15.77
C ALA A 66 7.39 13.37 16.51
N SER A 67 7.41 14.69 16.70
CA SER A 67 8.39 15.39 17.54
C SER A 67 8.03 15.43 19.03
N GLY A 68 6.89 14.82 19.42
CA GLY A 68 6.50 14.62 20.82
C GLY A 68 5.41 15.56 21.33
N HIS A 69 4.89 16.46 20.48
CA HIS A 69 3.76 17.31 20.84
C HIS A 69 2.45 16.51 20.78
N GLN A 70 1.77 16.39 21.91
CA GLN A 70 0.56 15.53 22.06
C GLN A 70 -0.70 16.32 22.45
N GLU A 71 -0.64 17.64 22.45
CA GLU A 71 -1.77 18.51 22.82
C GLU A 71 -2.47 19.07 21.59
N ASP A 72 -3.80 19.01 21.58
CA ASP A 72 -4.62 19.64 20.54
C ASP A 72 -4.40 21.16 20.56
N GLY A 73 -4.29 21.79 19.39
CA GLY A 73 -4.05 23.23 19.33
C GLY A 73 -3.72 23.77 17.96
N ILE A 74 -3.47 25.07 17.88
CA ILE A 74 -3.02 25.73 16.66
C ILE A 74 -1.50 25.65 16.55
N TYR A 75 -1.00 25.13 15.43
CA TYR A 75 0.44 25.03 15.16
C TYR A 75 0.79 25.63 13.81
N SER A 76 2.05 26.06 13.67
CA SER A 76 2.60 26.50 12.38
C SER A 76 3.18 25.32 11.60
N VAL A 77 2.77 25.18 10.34
CA VAL A 77 3.25 24.15 9.41
C VAL A 77 3.86 24.78 8.16
N TYR A 78 4.81 24.09 7.55
CA TYR A 78 5.63 24.60 6.43
C TYR A 78 5.73 23.57 5.29
N PRO A 79 4.67 23.40 4.48
CA PRO A 79 4.68 22.51 3.32
C PRO A 79 5.75 22.90 2.28
N THR A 80 6.17 21.94 1.44
CA THR A 80 7.26 22.08 0.46
C THR A 80 7.16 23.33 -0.43
N HIS A 81 5.95 23.64 -0.91
CA HIS A 81 5.70 24.77 -1.81
C HIS A 81 5.16 26.02 -1.10
N SER A 82 5.23 26.02 0.24
CA SER A 82 4.75 27.13 1.08
C SER A 82 5.79 27.43 2.18
N PRO A 83 6.97 27.96 1.81
CA PRO A 83 8.05 28.18 2.76
C PRO A 83 7.75 29.24 3.81
N ALA A 84 6.78 30.13 3.59
CA ALA A 84 6.29 31.06 4.60
C ALA A 84 5.54 30.33 5.74
N GLY A 85 4.94 29.18 5.43
CA GLY A 85 4.07 28.44 6.34
C GLY A 85 2.75 29.13 6.62
N PHE A 86 1.91 28.44 7.37
CA PHE A 86 0.63 28.95 7.86
C PHE A 86 0.22 28.18 9.11
N GLN A 87 -0.79 28.69 9.82
CA GLN A 87 -1.32 28.07 11.03
C GLN A 87 -2.46 27.11 10.70
N VAL A 88 -2.49 25.97 11.39
CA VAL A 88 -3.54 24.96 11.31
C VAL A 88 -3.92 24.49 12.71
N PHE A 89 -5.16 24.03 12.89
CA PHE A 89 -5.51 23.27 14.07
C PHE A 89 -5.05 21.83 13.89
N CYS A 90 -4.29 21.31 14.86
CA CYS A 90 -3.90 19.92 14.92
C CYS A 90 -4.66 19.19 16.03
N ASP A 91 -5.30 18.09 15.68
CA ASP A 91 -5.85 17.12 16.62
C ASP A 91 -4.79 16.06 16.92
N MET A 92 -4.29 16.07 18.16
CA MET A 92 -3.22 15.21 18.62
C MET A 92 -3.73 14.02 19.43
N ARG A 93 -5.03 13.94 19.71
CA ARG A 93 -5.61 12.92 20.60
C ARG A 93 -6.47 11.90 19.86
N THR A 94 -7.21 12.31 18.83
CA THR A 94 -8.14 11.43 18.12
C THR A 94 -7.39 10.47 17.20
N ASN A 95 -7.77 9.19 17.22
CA ASN A 95 -7.28 8.16 16.28
C ASN A 95 -5.75 8.07 16.16
N GLY A 96 -5.02 8.30 17.25
CA GLY A 96 -3.55 8.24 17.28
C GLY A 96 -2.85 9.55 16.94
N GLY A 97 -3.59 10.66 16.76
CA GLY A 97 -3.06 12.02 16.66
C GLY A 97 -2.37 12.36 15.34
N GLY A 98 -1.95 13.63 15.23
CA GLY A 98 -1.25 14.18 14.07
C GLY A 98 -2.14 14.53 12.89
N TRP A 99 -3.43 14.79 13.14
CA TRP A 99 -4.41 15.22 12.15
C TRP A 99 -4.50 16.72 12.04
#